data_AF-A0A645HAK7-F1
#
_entry.id   AF-A0A645HAK7-F1
#
_cell.length_a   1.000
_cell.length_b   1.000
_cell.length_c   1.000
_cell.angle_alpha   90.00
_cell.angle_beta   90.00
_cell.angle_gamma   90.00
#
_symmetry.space_group_name_H-M   'P 1'
#
loop_
_entity.id
_entity.type
_entity.pdbx_description
1 polymer ?
#
loop_
_entity_poly.entity_id
_entity_poly.type
_entity_poly.pdbx_seq_one_letter_code
_entity_poly.pdbx_strand_id
1 'polypeptide(L)' 'MSDMYGFLLNMWVMKRVDKIYLDRMVEKGYITATEEEMIMATSQMSV' A
#
# COMPACT_ATOMS: atom_id res chain seq x y z
N MET A 1 -13.09 -5.03 -2.34
CA MET A 1 -11.82 -4.34 -2.02
C MET A 1 -11.45 -4.75 -0.61
N SER A 2 -10.24 -5.26 -0.37
CA SER A 2 -9.84 -5.80 0.94
C SER A 2 -9.82 -4.70 2.00
N ASP A 3 -10.23 -4.99 3.25
CA ASP A 3 -10.10 -4.04 4.37
C ASP A 3 -8.62 -3.62 4.59
N MET A 4 -7.68 -4.51 4.24
CA MET A 4 -6.24 -4.23 4.32
C MET A 4 -5.78 -3.21 3.28
N TYR A 5 -6.37 -3.20 2.08
CA TYR A 5 -6.00 -2.26 1.02
C TYR A 5 -6.20 -0.81 1.49
N GLY A 6 -7.36 -0.50 2.08
CA GLY A 6 -7.66 0.85 2.58
C GLY A 6 -6.72 1.28 3.71
N PHE A 7 -6.36 0.34 4.60
CA PHE A 7 -5.40 0.60 5.67
C PHE A 7 -4.01 0.93 5.13
N LEU A 8 -3.49 0.12 4.21
CA LEU A 8 -2.17 0.31 3.61
C LEU A 8 -2.11 1.56 2.73
N LEU A 9 -3.19 1.87 2.00
CA LEU A 9 -3.31 3.10 1.23
C LEU A 9 -3.18 4.34 2.13
N ASN A 10 -3.89 4.36 3.26
CA ASN A 10 -3.80 5.47 4.22
C ASN A 10 -2.37 5.59 4.78
N MET A 11 -1.74 4.47 5.15
CA MET A 11 -0.35 4.49 5.62
C MET A 11 0.62 5.01 4.54
N TRP A 12 0.41 4.62 3.28
CA TRP A 12 1.22 5.07 2.14
C TRP A 12 1.07 6.57 1.92
N VAL A 13 -0.17 7.08 1.87
CA VAL A 13 -0.47 8.51 1.74
C VAL A 13 0.20 9.30 2.87
N MET A 14 0.18 8.78 4.10
CA MET A 14 0.84 9.40 5.25
C MET A 14 2.37 9.22 5.30
N LYS A 15 3.00 8.61 4.30
CA LYS A 15 4.44 8.26 4.26
C LYS A 15 4.91 7.41 5.45
N ARG A 16 4.03 6.56 5.99
CA ARG A 16 4.36 5.65 7.10
C ARG A 16 4.89 4.29 6.63
N VAL A 17 4.68 3.97 5.36
CA VAL A 17 5.15 2.74 4.72
C VAL A 17 5.79 3.08 3.38
N ASP A 18 6.65 2.18 2.91
CA ASP A 18 7.35 2.28 1.64
C ASP A 18 7.02 1.08 0.74
N LYS A 19 7.64 1.04 -0.44
CA LYS A 19 7.45 -0.04 -1.40
C LYS A 19 7.86 -1.41 -0.82
N ILE A 20 8.97 -1.47 -0.07
CA ILE A 20 9.48 -2.72 0.52
C ILE A 20 8.46 -3.30 1.50
N TYR A 21 7.78 -2.44 2.25
CA TYR A 21 6.71 -2.86 3.14
C TYR A 21 5.51 -3.42 2.37
N LEU A 22 5.10 -2.77 1.27
CA LEU A 22 3.99 -3.23 0.43
C LEU A 22 4.31 -4.56 -0.28
N ASP A 23 5.53 -4.71 -0.81
CA ASP A 23 6.04 -5.96 -1.41
C ASP A 23 5.85 -7.14 -0.43
N ARG A 24 6.23 -6.95 0.85
CA ARG A 24 6.05 -7.97 1.90
C ARG A 24 4.58 -8.27 2.21
N MET A 25 3.68 -7.31 2.02
CA MET A 25 2.24 -7.54 2.23
C MET A 25 1.64 -8.36 1.09
N VAL A 26 2.16 -8.21 -0.13
CA VAL A 26 1.84 -9.06 -1.28
C VAL A 26 2.39 -10.48 -1.07
N GLU A 27 3.67 -10.62 -0.67
CA GLU A 27 4.28 -11.93 -0.39
C GLU A 27 3.52 -12.73 0.67
N LYS A 28 2.96 -12.03 1.66
CA LYS A 28 2.14 -12.64 2.73
C LYS A 28 0.68 -12.89 2.33
N GLY A 29 0.26 -12.44 1.15
CA GLY A 29 -1.11 -12.58 0.65
C GLY A 29 -2.13 -11.70 1.36
N TYR A 30 -1.69 -10.63 2.02
CA TYR A 30 -2.61 -9.66 2.66
C TYR A 30 -3.27 -8.72 1.66
N ILE A 31 -2.56 -8.42 0.57
CA ILE A 31 -3.05 -7.69 -0.60
C ILE A 31 -2.55 -8.38 -1.87
N THR A 32 -3.22 -8.13 -2.98
CA THR A 32 -2.80 -8.59 -4.31
C THR A 32 -1.73 -7.67 -4.91
N ALA A 33 -0.98 -8.16 -5.90
CA ALA A 33 -0.04 -7.32 -6.67
C ALA A 33 -0.76 -6.13 -7.33
N THR A 34 -1.99 -6.33 -7.82
CA THR A 34 -2.80 -5.24 -8.39
C THR A 34 -3.17 -4.19 -7.34
N GLU A 35 -3.49 -4.59 -6.11
CA GLU A 35 -3.73 -3.66 -5.01
C GLU A 35 -2.48 -2.88 -4.61
N GLU A 36 -1.30 -3.52 -4.61
CA GLU A 36 -0.02 -2.84 -4.40
C GLU A 36 0.22 -1.77 -5.48
N GLU A 37 0.07 -2.12 -6.76
CA GLU A 37 0.24 -1.19 -7.88
C GLU A 37 -0.67 0.03 -7.77
N MET A 38 -1.94 -0.17 -7.36
CA MET A 38 -2.87 0.92 -7.11
C MET A 38 -2.43 1.84 -5.96
N ILE A 39 -1.90 1.26 -4.87
CA ILE A 39 -1.36 2.05 -3.75
C ILE A 39 -0.16 2.87 -4.21
N MET A 40 0.79 2.25 -4.91
CA MET A 40 2.00 2.94 -5.40
C MET A 40 1.69 4.04 -6.42
N ALA A 41 0.63 3.87 -7.22
CA ALA A 41 0.15 4.90 -8.14
C ALA A 41 -0.47 6.11 -7.43
N THR A 42 -0.83 5.99 -6.15
CA THR A 42 -1.39 7.08 -5.36
C THR A 42 -0.27 8.00 -4.85
N SER A 43 -0.40 9.30 -5.09
CA SER A 43 0.54 10.30 -4.58
C SER A 43 0.57 10.32 -3.05
N GLN A 44 1.76 10.31 -2.47
CA GLN A 44 1.95 10.51 -1.04
C GLN A 44 1.77 11.98 -0.64
N MET A 45 1.45 12.25 0.63
CA MET A 45 1.40 13.61 1.17
C MET A 45 2.75 14.30 0.93
N SER A 46 2.70 15.40 0.19
CA SER A 46 3.83 16.32 0.08
C SER A 46 3.85 17.15 1.36
N VAL A 47 5.00 17.15 2.05
CA VAL A 47 5.26 18.03 3.19
C VAL A 47 5.44 19.45 2.67
#